data_AF-A0A3C1C074-F1
#
_entry.id   AF-A0A3C1C074-F1
#
_cell.length_a   1.000
_cell.length_b   1.000
_cell.length_c   1.000
_cell.angle_alpha   90.00
_cell.angle_beta   90.00
_cell.angle_gamma   90.00
#
_symmetry.space_group_name_H-M   'P 1'
#
loop_
_entity.id
_entity.type
_entity.pdbx_description
1 polymer ?
#
loop_
_entity_poly.entity_id
_entity_poly.type
_entity_poly.pdbx_seq_one_letter_code
_entity_poly.pdbx_strand_id
1 'polypeptide(L)'
;MIFGLFLVAGLAGMTRTLIKAGKFPAGVAFGLRTPNTGRSDEAWIAGHQAAAGALTLTMIVSSLGGAAVYLTSLFATAGAASSSTWLVAGLSVLATVVMIGIAFLIANGAAAKTA
;
A
#
# COMPACT_ATOMS: atom_id res chain seq x y z
N MET A 1 -2.74 14.73 3.34
CA MET A 1 -1.89 13.57 3.70
C MET A 1 -2.66 12.47 4.43
N ILE A 2 -3.39 12.78 5.52
CA ILE A 2 -4.17 11.78 6.30
C ILE A 2 -5.08 10.93 5.40
N PHE A 3 -5.90 11.57 4.56
CA PHE A 3 -6.77 10.88 3.61
C PHE A 3 -6.02 9.96 2.65
N GLY A 4 -4.84 10.37 2.17
CA GLY A 4 -4.00 9.55 1.29
C GLY A 4 -3.50 8.28 1.97
N LEU A 5 -3.08 8.37 3.23
CA LEU A 5 -2.63 7.21 4.02
C LEU A 5 -3.77 6.21 4.24
N PHE A 6 -4.96 6.69 4.63
CA PHE A 6 -6.12 5.80 4.78
C PHE A 6 -6.62 5.23 3.46
N LEU A 7 -6.54 5.99 2.36
CA LEU A 7 -6.87 5.49 1.02
C LEU A 7 -5.93 4.35 0.61
N VAL A 8 -4.62 4.54 0.79
CA VAL A 8 -3.62 3.48 0.51
C VAL A 8 -3.87 2.26 1.40
N ALA A 9 -4.18 2.46 2.68
CA ALA A 9 -4.51 1.38 3.59
C ALA A 9 -5.73 0.58 3.10
N GLY A 10 -6.81 1.29 2.71
CA GLY A 10 -8.03 0.69 2.18
C GLY A 10 -7.77 -0.11 0.90
N LEU A 11 -7.02 0.45 -0.05
CA LEU A 11 -6.67 -0.22 -1.30
C LEU A 11 -5.79 -1.46 -1.08
N ALA A 12 -4.79 -1.37 -0.21
CA ALA A 12 -3.93 -2.50 0.13
C ALA A 12 -4.73 -3.61 0.84
N GLY A 13 -5.63 -3.24 1.75
CA GLY A 13 -6.53 -4.16 2.44
C GLY A 13 -7.54 -4.83 1.50
N MET A 14 -8.15 -4.07 0.59
CA MET A 14 -9.07 -4.59 -0.43
C MET A 14 -8.35 -5.57 -1.36
N THR A 15 -7.18 -5.18 -1.88
CA THR A 15 -6.37 -6.01 -2.77
C THR A 15 -6.01 -7.34 -2.09
N ARG A 16 -5.51 -7.30 -0.85
CA ARG A 16 -5.24 -8.49 -0.02
C ARG A 16 -6.46 -9.38 0.13
N THR A 17 -7.62 -8.82 0.44
CA THR A 17 -8.86 -9.58 0.65
C THR A 17 -9.30 -10.28 -0.63
N LEU A 18 -9.23 -9.59 -1.77
CA LEU A 18 -9.55 -10.17 -3.07
C LEU A 18 -8.57 -11.28 -3.47
N ILE A 19 -7.26 -11.09 -3.21
CA ILE A 19 -6.23 -12.13 -3.44
C ILE A 19 -6.54 -13.38 -2.61
N LYS A 20 -6.80 -13.21 -1.30
CA LYS A 20 -7.13 -14.32 -0.39
C LYS A 20 -8.40 -15.05 -0.78
N ALA A 21 -9.37 -14.33 -1.35
CA ALA A 21 -10.61 -14.91 -1.83
C ALA A 21 -10.47 -15.61 -3.20
N GLY A 22 -9.30 -15.55 -3.85
CA GLY A 22 -9.13 -16.02 -5.22
C GLY A 22 -9.93 -15.22 -6.26
N LYS A 23 -10.34 -14.00 -5.91
CA LYS A 23 -11.23 -13.13 -6.69
C LYS A 23 -10.54 -11.87 -7.19
N PHE A 24 -9.22 -11.84 -7.24
CA PHE A 24 -8.49 -10.68 -7.73
C PHE A 24 -8.35 -10.77 -9.26
N PRO A 25 -9.19 -10.07 -10.04
CA PRO A 25 -9.22 -10.23 -11.49
C PRO A 25 -7.98 -9.58 -12.11
N ALA A 26 -7.49 -10.12 -13.22
CA ALA A 26 -6.57 -9.40 -14.07
C ALA A 26 -7.28 -8.21 -14.75
N GLY A 27 -6.54 -7.16 -15.09
CA GLY A 27 -7.07 -6.01 -15.83
C GLY A 27 -7.87 -4.99 -15.00
N VAL A 28 -8.01 -5.15 -13.68
CA VAL A 28 -8.65 -4.14 -12.82
C VAL A 28 -7.88 -2.82 -12.78
N ALA A 29 -8.57 -1.71 -12.51
CA ALA A 29 -7.99 -0.36 -12.51
C ALA A 29 -6.90 -0.13 -11.44
N PHE A 30 -6.80 -1.00 -10.44
CA PHE A 30 -5.87 -0.87 -9.31
C PHE A 30 -5.12 -2.18 -9.02
N GLY A 31 -3.88 -2.07 -8.53
CA GLY A 31 -3.00 -3.21 -8.27
C GLY A 31 -1.52 -2.86 -8.51
N LEU A 32 -0.64 -3.82 -8.26
CA LEU A 32 0.80 -3.69 -8.48
C LEU A 32 1.12 -3.93 -9.95
N ARG A 33 1.14 -2.86 -10.75
CA ARG A 33 1.43 -2.92 -12.19
C ARG A 33 2.92 -2.76 -12.45
N THR A 34 3.53 -3.82 -12.93
CA THR A 34 4.94 -3.91 -13.34
C THR A 34 5.01 -4.51 -14.75
N PRO A 35 6.16 -4.38 -15.45
CA PRO A 35 6.33 -5.03 -16.75
C PRO A 35 6.02 -6.54 -16.73
N ASN A 36 6.38 -7.25 -15.65
CA ASN A 36 6.15 -8.69 -15.55
C ASN A 36 4.73 -9.05 -15.12
N THR A 37 4.12 -8.32 -14.18
CA THR A 37 2.74 -8.60 -13.72
C THR A 37 1.70 -8.28 -14.79
N GLY A 38 2.02 -7.39 -15.74
CA GLY A 38 1.15 -7.07 -16.87
C GLY A 38 1.28 -8.01 -18.08
N ARG A 39 2.14 -9.02 -18.04
CA ARG A 39 2.45 -9.89 -19.19
C ARG A 39 1.36 -10.93 -19.47
N SER A 40 0.75 -11.48 -18.44
CA SER A 40 -0.32 -12.48 -18.54
C SER A 40 -1.15 -12.50 -17.26
N ASP A 41 -2.34 -13.10 -17.32
CA ASP A 41 -3.21 -13.28 -16.15
C ASP A 41 -2.55 -14.15 -15.07
N GLU A 42 -1.79 -15.17 -15.48
CA GLU A 42 -1.01 -16.03 -14.59
C GLU A 42 0.07 -15.23 -13.85
N ALA A 43 0.80 -14.38 -14.57
CA ALA A 43 1.82 -13.50 -13.99
C ALA A 43 1.21 -12.47 -13.04
N TRP A 44 0.03 -11.95 -13.38
CA TRP A 44 -0.76 -11.05 -12.53
C TRP A 44 -1.11 -11.72 -11.20
N ILE A 45 -1.69 -12.92 -11.25
CA ILE A 45 -2.11 -13.67 -10.06
C ILE A 45 -0.89 -14.03 -9.20
N ALA A 46 0.16 -14.60 -9.79
CA ALA A 46 1.36 -15.02 -9.08
C ALA A 46 2.06 -13.84 -8.39
N GLY A 47 2.19 -12.70 -9.08
CA GLY A 47 2.77 -11.48 -8.52
C GLY A 47 2.00 -10.97 -7.30
N HIS A 48 0.67 -10.91 -7.41
CA HIS A 48 -0.18 -10.40 -6.33
C HIS A 48 -0.27 -11.36 -5.14
N GLN A 49 -0.32 -12.68 -5.39
CA GLN A 49 -0.24 -13.68 -4.33
C GLN A 49 1.07 -13.57 -3.55
N ALA A 50 2.21 -13.44 -4.23
CA ALA A 50 3.50 -13.27 -3.58
C ALA A 50 3.58 -11.96 -2.76
N ALA A 51 3.00 -10.88 -3.26
CA ALA A 51 3.01 -9.59 -2.59
C ALA A 51 1.99 -9.45 -1.45
N ALA A 52 1.12 -10.44 -1.19
CA ALA A 52 0.05 -10.34 -0.20
C ALA A 52 0.55 -10.01 1.22
N GLY A 53 1.72 -10.52 1.61
CA GLY A 53 2.37 -10.18 2.88
C GLY A 53 2.79 -8.71 2.95
N ALA A 54 3.46 -8.22 1.91
CA ALA A 54 3.90 -6.83 1.82
C ALA A 54 2.72 -5.84 1.71
N LEU A 55 1.63 -6.22 1.02
CA LEU A 55 0.39 -5.45 1.01
C LEU A 55 -0.28 -5.40 2.39
N THR A 56 -0.20 -6.48 3.16
CA THR A 56 -0.68 -6.49 4.56
C THR A 56 0.10 -5.50 5.42
N LEU A 57 1.43 -5.48 5.29
CA LEU A 57 2.26 -4.52 6.01
C LEU A 57 2.01 -3.08 5.53
N THR A 58 1.83 -2.88 4.22
CA THR A 58 1.47 -1.57 3.65
C THR A 58 0.17 -1.05 4.25
N MET A 59 -0.85 -1.91 4.38
CA MET A 59 -2.11 -1.58 5.04
C MET A 59 -1.89 -1.16 6.49
N ILE A 60 -1.14 -1.94 7.26
CA ILE A 60 -0.89 -1.66 8.69
C ILE A 60 -0.13 -0.36 8.86
N VAL A 61 1.00 -0.19 8.14
CA VAL A 61 1.85 1.01 8.22
C VAL A 61 1.08 2.25 7.83
N SER A 62 0.28 2.20 6.76
CA SER A 62 -0.48 3.36 6.30
C SER A 62 -1.63 3.70 7.25
N SER A 63 -2.31 2.70 7.83
CA SER A 63 -3.33 2.91 8.87
C SER A 63 -2.75 3.53 10.14
N LEU A 64 -1.63 2.99 10.64
CA LEU A 64 -0.97 3.51 11.83
C LEU A 64 -0.42 4.92 11.60
N GLY A 65 0.19 5.16 10.44
CA GLY A 65 0.64 6.48 10.05
C GLY A 65 -0.51 7.48 9.94
N GLY A 66 -1.62 7.10 9.29
CA GLY A 66 -2.82 7.92 9.22
C GLY A 66 -3.39 8.27 10.60
N ALA A 67 -3.46 7.29 11.50
CA ALA A 67 -3.90 7.50 12.87
C ALA A 67 -2.94 8.42 13.66
N ALA A 68 -1.62 8.25 13.51
CA ALA A 68 -0.64 9.09 14.19
C ALA A 68 -0.71 10.56 13.73
N VAL A 69 -0.85 10.80 12.42
CA VAL A 69 -1.04 12.15 11.88
C VAL A 69 -2.36 12.76 12.35
N TYR A 70 -3.44 11.96 12.38
CA TYR A 70 -4.72 12.42 12.91
C TYR A 70 -4.62 12.81 14.39
N LEU A 71 -4.04 11.95 15.24
CA LEU A 71 -3.87 12.24 16.67
C LEU A 71 -3.04 13.49 16.90
N THR A 72 -1.90 13.64 16.22
CA THR A 72 -1.06 14.85 16.35
C THR A 72 -1.78 16.12 15.89
N SER A 73 -2.67 16.02 14.91
CA SER A 73 -3.48 17.16 14.46
C SER A 73 -4.57 17.59 15.45
N LEU A 74 -5.09 16.68 16.28
CA LEU A 74 -6.10 17.01 17.30
C LEU A 74 -5.53 17.87 18.44
N PHE A 75 -4.24 17.73 18.72
CA PHE A 75 -3.54 18.48 19.76
C PHE A 75 -2.79 19.70 19.22
N ALA A 76 -2.92 20.00 17.92
CA ALA A 76 -2.36 21.21 17.33
C ALA A 76 -3.21 22.43 17.73
N THR A 77 -2.55 23.54 18.05
CA THR A 77 -3.24 24.82 18.29
C THR A 77 -3.97 25.25 17.02
N ALA A 78 -5.20 25.77 17.19
CA ALA A 78 -6.07 26.13 16.08
C ALA A 78 -5.34 27.06 15.08
N GLY A 79 -5.25 26.63 13.82
CA GLY A 79 -4.65 27.41 12.73
C GLY A 79 -3.17 27.15 12.44
N ALA A 80 -2.46 26.34 13.25
CA ALA A 80 -1.06 25.98 12.98
C ALA A 80 -0.85 24.47 13.06
N ALA A 81 -0.49 23.84 11.94
CA ALA A 81 0.06 22.50 11.98
C ALA A 81 1.42 22.56 12.71
N SER A 82 1.51 21.89 13.88
CA SER A 82 2.74 21.82 14.65
C SER A 82 3.86 21.14 13.84
N SER A 83 5.12 21.51 14.08
CA SER A 83 6.29 20.87 13.44
C SER A 83 6.28 19.34 13.62
N SER A 84 5.74 18.86 14.75
CA SER A 84 5.55 17.43 15.03
C SER A 84 4.54 16.77 14.08
N THR A 85 3.42 17.45 13.75
CA THR A 85 2.44 16.93 12.79
C THR A 85 3.07 16.72 11.42
N TRP A 86 3.87 17.67 10.94
CA TRP A 86 4.57 17.57 9.65
C TRP A 86 5.62 16.47 9.65
N LEU A 87 6.41 16.33 10.72
CA LEU A 87 7.39 15.25 10.86
C LEU A 87 6.73 13.87 10.84
N VAL A 88 5.66 13.68 11.63
CA VAL A 88 4.92 12.42 11.68
C VAL A 88 4.29 12.11 10.32
N ALA A 89 3.76 13.11 9.64
CA ALA A 89 3.19 12.94 8.31
C ALA A 89 4.26 12.54 7.28
N GLY A 90 5.41 13.20 7.27
CA GLY A 90 6.52 12.89 6.38
C GLY A 90 7.05 11.47 6.57
N LEU A 91 7.29 11.07 7.83
CA LEU A 91 7.74 9.72 8.18
C LEU A 91 6.71 8.65 7.80
N SER A 92 5.43 8.92 8.04
CA SER A 92 4.34 8.00 7.69
C SER A 92 4.26 7.78 6.18
N VAL A 93 4.35 8.85 5.39
CA VAL A 93 4.35 8.75 3.92
C VAL A 93 5.59 8.01 3.42
N LEU A 94 6.77 8.32 3.95
CA LEU A 94 8.00 7.63 3.56
C LEU A 94 7.91 6.13 3.86
N ALA A 95 7.45 5.75 5.06
CA ALA A 95 7.28 4.36 5.44
C ALA A 95 6.28 3.63 4.51
N THR A 96 5.15 4.27 4.20
CA THR A 96 4.16 3.75 3.24
C THR A 96 4.77 3.55 1.85
N VAL A 97 5.52 4.51 1.34
CA VAL A 97 6.17 4.42 0.01
C VAL A 97 7.19 3.29 -0.02
N VAL A 98 8.00 3.13 1.02
CA VAL A 98 8.96 2.01 1.14
C VAL A 98 8.22 0.67 1.10
N MET A 99 7.13 0.51 1.86
CA MET A 99 6.35 -0.74 1.87
C MET A 99 5.70 -1.05 0.52
N ILE A 100 5.18 -0.03 -0.17
CA ILE A 100 4.67 -0.16 -1.53
C ILE A 100 5.79 -0.60 -2.47
N GLY A 101 6.96 0.04 -2.41
CA GLY A 101 8.13 -0.33 -3.23
C GLY A 101 8.53 -1.80 -3.03
N ILE A 102 8.57 -2.27 -1.79
CA ILE A 102 8.83 -3.68 -1.47
C ILE A 102 7.76 -4.59 -2.09
N ALA A 103 6.48 -4.23 -2.00
CA ALA A 103 5.40 -4.98 -2.63
C ALA A 103 5.57 -5.06 -4.16
N PHE A 104 5.95 -3.96 -4.81
CA PHE A 104 6.25 -3.92 -6.24
C PHE A 104 7.42 -4.86 -6.61
N LEU A 105 8.51 -4.83 -5.84
CA LEU A 105 9.67 -5.69 -6.09
C LEU A 105 9.32 -7.18 -5.97
N ILE A 106 8.57 -7.55 -4.92
CA ILE A 106 8.12 -8.92 -4.70
C ILE A 106 7.19 -9.37 -5.83
N ALA A 107 6.18 -8.54 -6.18
CA ALA A 107 5.25 -8.86 -7.25
C ALA A 107 5.96 -9.03 -8.59
N ASN A 108 6.87 -8.11 -8.93
CA ASN A 108 7.63 -8.16 -10.18
C ASN A 108 8.52 -9.40 -10.28
N GLY A 109 9.19 -9.76 -9.18
CA GLY A 109 10.08 -10.91 -9.12
C GLY A 109 9.35 -12.25 -9.17
N ALA A 110 8.17 -12.35 -8.56
CA ALA A 110 7.34 -13.54 -8.65
C ALA A 110 6.72 -13.71 -10.04
N ALA A 111 6.20 -12.62 -10.62
CA ALA A 111 5.65 -12.62 -11.97
C ALA A 111 6.70 -13.02 -13.03
N ALA A 112 7.96 -12.60 -12.86
CA ALA A 112 9.05 -12.96 -13.77
C ALA A 112 9.28 -14.48 -13.91
N LYS A 113 8.89 -15.27 -12.90
CA LYS A 113 9.11 -16.72 -12.83
C LYS A 113 7.99 -17.53 -13.48
N THR A 114 6.92 -16.89 -13.92
CA THR A 114 5.75 -17.53 -14.57
C THR A 114 5.93 -17.70 -16.09
N ALA A 115 7.17 -17.77 -16.56
CA ALA A 115 7.50 -17.95 -17.97
C ALA A 115 7.33 -19.41 -18.41
#